data_AF-A0A355G3L2-F1
#
_entry.id   AF-A0A355G3L2-F1
#
_cell.length_a   1.000
_cell.length_b   1.000
_cell.length_c   1.000
_cell.angle_alpha   90.00
_cell.angle_beta   90.00
_cell.angle_gamma   90.00
#
_symmetry.space_group_name_H-M   'P 1'
#
loop_
_entity.id
_entity.type
_entity.pdbx_description
1 polymer ?
#
loop_
_entity_poly.entity_id
_entity_poly.type
_entity_poly.pdbx_seq_one_letter_code
_entity_poly.pdbx_strand_id
1 'polypeptide(L)'
;MNIPTLFNNKLNPFTDYIRSLNQDMEKSLCARAEACAKAAYNKMEAGTLSFFETGKVSGASDKLKSGVQPKNYFSCFLFEGRSGEKTIISNIGAHPTSYGAWDNNHMLCTDYPYFMALALKEANCNIVFTQSSQACISSPGVDYKEGDETDKDATAWVKAHSLTKEEWVERYGQEYADKWYDSLEEKLNGHMKNGYVLAQFVLKASKAAKVVEPSLNIKNGRTLLSLDNGVMALGSISGLLGENVVQYDKAESGYGLYVETDYLEFGNDIAILTAPGELSPSLVYGSDPNYTGSSLWNGKTSWTGETWKYDTLINTTRKLTGDSDKTVLLMGITNDALGYMFPDNCTTKSLIGTLLFYKENPGDMTNSMLMTVGRNCGSELMEGYTALLTK
;
A
#
# COMPACT_ATOMS: atom_id res chain seq x y z
N MET A 1 -13.49 -30.96 27.52
CA MET A 1 -12.93 -29.72 28.12
C MET A 1 -12.93 -28.68 27.01
N ASN A 2 -13.79 -27.65 27.08
CA ASN A 2 -13.94 -26.68 25.99
C ASN A 2 -12.70 -25.78 25.91
N ILE A 3 -11.83 -26.07 24.94
CA ILE A 3 -10.64 -25.28 24.61
C ILE A 3 -10.97 -23.77 24.43
N PRO A 4 -12.11 -23.35 23.84
CA PRO A 4 -12.44 -21.92 23.71
C PRO A 4 -12.56 -21.18 25.04
N THR A 5 -13.05 -21.84 26.09
CA THR A 5 -13.31 -21.21 27.40
C THR A 5 -12.02 -21.00 28.20
N LEU A 6 -10.99 -21.81 27.94
CA LEU A 6 -9.68 -21.68 28.60
C LEU A 6 -8.83 -20.57 27.98
N PHE A 7 -8.99 -20.33 26.67
CA PHE A 7 -8.29 -19.27 25.93
C PHE A 7 -8.90 -17.89 26.15
N ASN A 8 -10.24 -17.75 26.16
CA ASN A 8 -10.91 -16.46 26.41
C ASN A 8 -10.53 -15.84 27.77
N ASN A 9 -10.40 -16.64 28.83
CA ASN A 9 -10.12 -16.11 30.18
C ASN A 9 -8.66 -15.75 30.44
N LYS A 10 -7.71 -16.24 29.61
CA LYS A 10 -6.26 -15.98 29.80
C LYS A 10 -5.65 -15.02 28.78
N LEU A 11 -6.25 -14.90 27.58
CA LEU A 11 -5.78 -13.95 26.56
C LEU A 11 -6.36 -12.55 26.72
N ASN A 12 -7.54 -12.39 27.34
CA ASN A 12 -8.16 -11.08 27.55
C ASN A 12 -7.21 -10.05 28.20
N PRO A 13 -6.46 -10.36 29.27
CA PRO A 13 -5.53 -9.39 29.86
C PRO A 13 -4.37 -8.99 28.93
N PHE A 14 -3.92 -9.89 28.04
CA PHE A 14 -2.87 -9.59 27.07
C PHE A 14 -3.42 -8.73 25.92
N THR A 15 -4.60 -9.07 25.41
CA THR A 15 -5.28 -8.27 24.38
C THR A 15 -5.64 -6.87 24.92
N ASP A 16 -6.12 -6.78 26.16
CA ASP A 16 -6.39 -5.50 26.83
C ASP A 16 -5.11 -4.69 27.06
N TYR A 17 -4.01 -5.35 27.43
CA TYR A 17 -2.70 -4.70 27.54
C TYR A 17 -2.25 -4.14 26.19
N ILE A 18 -2.25 -4.93 25.12
CA ILE A 18 -1.87 -4.47 23.77
C ILE A 18 -2.76 -3.31 23.31
N ARG A 19 -4.08 -3.40 23.52
CA ARG A 19 -5.02 -2.30 23.23
C ARG A 19 -4.75 -1.08 24.09
N SER A 20 -4.33 -1.25 25.35
CA SER A 20 -4.03 -0.15 26.27
C SER A 20 -2.75 0.61 25.91
N LEU A 21 -1.78 -0.04 25.26
CA LEU A 21 -0.47 0.57 25.00
C LEU A 21 -0.53 1.81 24.11
N ASN A 22 -1.57 1.93 23.27
CA ASN A 22 -1.63 2.98 22.24
C ASN A 22 -2.99 3.69 22.14
N GLN A 23 -3.83 3.65 23.19
CA GLN A 23 -5.17 4.25 23.13
C GLN A 23 -5.15 5.74 22.78
N ASP A 24 -4.17 6.48 23.29
CA ASP A 24 -4.08 7.92 23.01
C ASP A 24 -3.67 8.19 21.57
N MET A 25 -2.81 7.34 20.99
CA MET A 25 -2.48 7.39 19.57
C MET A 25 -3.71 7.10 18.71
N GLU A 26 -4.45 6.02 19.02
CA GLU A 26 -5.67 5.65 18.30
C GLU A 26 -6.73 6.76 18.37
N LYS A 27 -7.01 7.28 19.57
CA LYS A 27 -7.94 8.41 19.74
C LYS A 27 -7.51 9.64 18.94
N SER A 28 -6.21 9.96 18.95
CA SER A 28 -5.66 11.09 18.19
C SER A 28 -5.83 10.89 16.68
N LEU A 29 -5.54 9.69 16.16
CA LEU A 29 -5.73 9.35 14.74
C LEU A 29 -7.21 9.45 14.34
N CYS A 30 -8.11 8.86 15.11
CA CYS A 30 -9.55 8.92 14.86
C CYS A 30 -10.09 10.35 14.90
N ALA A 31 -9.73 11.13 15.92
CA ALA A 31 -10.14 12.52 16.04
C ALA A 31 -9.61 13.39 14.87
N ARG A 32 -8.37 13.15 14.44
CA ARG A 32 -7.78 13.86 13.30
C ARG A 32 -8.47 13.48 11.99
N ALA A 33 -8.75 12.20 11.76
CA ALA A 33 -9.47 11.73 10.59
C ALA A 33 -10.88 12.32 10.52
N GLU A 34 -11.62 12.30 11.63
CA GLU A 34 -12.94 12.91 11.75
C GLU A 34 -12.90 14.42 11.46
N ALA A 35 -11.95 15.14 12.05
CA ALA A 35 -11.78 16.58 11.82
C ALA A 35 -11.47 16.89 10.35
N CYS A 36 -10.58 16.12 9.72
CA CYS A 36 -10.28 16.26 8.29
C CYS A 36 -11.51 16.00 7.41
N ALA A 37 -12.28 14.94 7.69
CA ALA A 37 -13.50 14.62 6.95
C ALA A 37 -14.56 15.73 7.08
N LYS A 38 -14.79 16.24 8.30
CA LYS A 38 -15.70 17.36 8.54
C LYS A 38 -15.25 18.63 7.83
N ALA A 39 -13.95 18.94 7.87
CA ALA A 39 -13.39 20.10 7.17
C ALA A 39 -13.57 19.98 5.65
N ALA A 40 -13.33 18.81 5.07
CA ALA A 40 -13.55 18.55 3.65
C ALA A 40 -15.04 18.68 3.26
N TYR A 41 -15.94 18.09 4.05
CA TYR A 41 -17.39 18.18 3.84
C TYR A 41 -17.88 19.63 3.87
N ASN A 42 -17.44 20.40 4.87
CA ASN A 42 -17.86 21.80 5.02
C ASN A 42 -17.29 22.74 3.94
N LYS A 43 -16.25 22.29 3.22
CA LYS A 43 -15.61 23.03 2.12
C LYS A 43 -16.00 22.50 0.74
N MET A 44 -16.97 21.60 0.65
CA MET A 44 -17.42 21.07 -0.64
C MET A 44 -17.81 22.22 -1.58
N GLU A 45 -17.27 22.17 -2.79
CA GLU A 45 -17.61 23.07 -3.86
C GLU A 45 -17.70 22.32 -5.19
N ALA A 46 -18.36 22.92 -6.18
CA ALA A 46 -18.32 22.40 -7.53
C ALA A 46 -16.91 22.58 -8.12
N GLY A 47 -16.49 21.64 -8.95
CA GLY A 47 -15.17 21.66 -9.57
C GLY A 47 -15.08 20.68 -10.72
N THR A 48 -13.86 20.53 -11.25
CA THR A 48 -13.55 19.57 -12.33
C THR A 48 -12.66 18.47 -11.77
N LEU A 49 -13.03 17.22 -12.02
CA LEU A 49 -12.17 16.08 -11.77
C LEU A 49 -11.46 15.70 -13.06
N SER A 50 -10.14 15.55 -13.00
CA SER A 50 -9.31 15.08 -14.12
C SER A 50 -8.44 13.92 -13.70
N PHE A 51 -8.05 13.07 -14.64
CA PHE A 51 -7.18 11.92 -14.43
C PHE A 51 -5.91 12.04 -15.29
N PHE A 52 -4.79 11.59 -14.73
CA PHE A 52 -3.52 11.50 -15.43
C PHE A 52 -2.61 10.43 -14.81
N GLU A 53 -1.67 9.95 -15.61
CA GLU A 53 -0.61 9.06 -15.18
C GLU A 53 0.71 9.81 -15.21
N THR A 54 1.55 9.65 -14.19
CA THR A 54 2.87 10.30 -14.17
C THR A 54 3.92 9.52 -14.95
N GLY A 55 3.60 8.28 -15.34
CA GLY A 55 4.51 7.33 -15.98
C GLY A 55 5.32 6.50 -14.97
N LYS A 56 6.37 5.83 -15.45
CA LYS A 56 7.22 4.96 -14.63
C LYS A 56 8.05 5.80 -13.65
N VAL A 57 7.86 5.54 -12.36
CA VAL A 57 8.77 6.01 -11.31
C VAL A 57 10.04 5.18 -11.39
N SER A 58 11.19 5.81 -11.60
CA SER A 58 12.50 5.15 -11.58
C SER A 58 12.81 4.62 -10.17
N GLY A 59 13.80 3.73 -10.06
CA GLY A 59 14.37 3.21 -8.81
C GLY A 59 13.46 2.43 -7.84
N ALA A 60 12.14 2.40 -8.02
CA ALA A 60 11.30 1.40 -7.38
C ALA A 60 11.66 0.02 -7.96
N SER A 61 12.16 -0.87 -7.10
CA SER A 61 12.57 -2.21 -7.49
C SER A 61 11.52 -3.23 -7.07
N ASP A 62 11.26 -4.18 -7.96
CA ASP A 62 10.58 -5.41 -7.60
C ASP A 62 11.54 -6.25 -6.76
N LYS A 63 11.34 -6.25 -5.43
CA LYS A 63 12.14 -6.99 -4.44
C LYS A 63 12.11 -8.49 -4.71
N LEU A 64 11.05 -9.00 -5.34
CA LEU A 64 10.94 -10.40 -5.71
C LEU A 64 11.73 -10.74 -6.95
N LYS A 65 12.04 -9.75 -7.78
CA LYS A 65 12.44 -9.98 -9.15
C LYS A 65 11.43 -10.96 -9.78
N SER A 66 10.15 -10.65 -9.71
CA SER A 66 9.06 -11.47 -10.25
C SER A 66 8.72 -11.14 -11.70
N GLY A 67 9.45 -10.19 -12.29
CA GLY A 67 9.22 -9.70 -13.65
C GLY A 67 7.96 -8.85 -13.76
N VAL A 68 7.38 -8.40 -12.64
CA VAL A 68 6.22 -7.53 -12.68
C VAL A 68 6.69 -6.16 -13.20
N GLN A 69 6.10 -5.74 -14.33
CA GLN A 69 6.29 -4.40 -14.89
C GLN A 69 4.96 -3.63 -14.85
N PRO A 70 4.61 -3.01 -13.71
CA PRO A 70 3.44 -2.17 -13.63
C PRO A 70 3.59 -1.01 -14.59
N LYS A 71 2.65 -0.97 -15.54
CA LYS A 71 2.56 0.13 -16.51
C LYS A 71 2.03 1.41 -15.85
N ASN A 72 1.36 1.28 -14.70
CA ASN A 72 0.61 2.35 -14.03
C ASN A 72 0.98 2.48 -12.54
N TYR A 73 2.28 2.48 -12.23
CA TYR A 73 2.77 2.58 -10.84
C TYR A 73 2.32 3.83 -10.11
N PHE A 74 2.05 4.90 -10.85
CA PHE A 74 1.74 6.19 -10.28
C PHE A 74 0.72 6.90 -11.17
N SER A 75 -0.50 6.94 -10.65
CA SER A 75 -1.67 7.56 -11.27
C SER A 75 -2.28 8.56 -10.31
N CYS A 76 -2.93 9.58 -10.84
CA CYS A 76 -3.46 10.68 -10.05
C CYS A 76 -4.83 11.10 -10.56
N PHE A 77 -5.69 11.46 -9.62
CA PHE A 77 -6.82 12.34 -9.89
C PHE A 77 -6.46 13.75 -9.44
N LEU A 78 -6.89 14.75 -10.19
CA LEU A 78 -6.81 16.17 -9.83
C LEU A 78 -8.23 16.71 -9.78
N PHE A 79 -8.63 17.16 -8.60
CA PHE A 79 -9.82 17.98 -8.42
C PHE A 79 -9.41 19.46 -8.39
N GLU A 80 -9.98 20.27 -9.28
CA GLU A 80 -9.86 21.73 -9.25
C GLU A 80 -11.22 22.34 -8.92
N GLY A 81 -11.31 22.95 -7.72
CA GLY A 81 -12.51 23.65 -7.26
C GLY A 81 -12.70 24.99 -7.97
N ARG A 82 -13.94 25.51 -7.97
CA ARG A 82 -14.25 26.84 -8.54
C ARG A 82 -13.48 27.98 -7.86
N SER A 83 -13.13 27.82 -6.58
CA SER A 83 -12.26 28.73 -5.84
C SER A 83 -10.83 28.79 -6.38
N GLY A 84 -10.42 27.83 -7.21
CA GLY A 84 -9.05 27.64 -7.66
C GLY A 84 -8.20 26.75 -6.74
N GLU A 85 -8.74 26.28 -5.61
CA GLU A 85 -8.08 25.26 -4.78
C GLU A 85 -7.96 23.94 -5.53
N LYS A 86 -6.80 23.28 -5.39
CA LYS A 86 -6.48 22.02 -6.08
C LYS A 86 -6.24 20.92 -5.08
N THR A 87 -6.78 19.74 -5.34
CA THR A 87 -6.50 18.54 -4.55
C THR A 87 -6.15 17.39 -5.48
N ILE A 88 -5.00 16.77 -5.24
CA ILE A 88 -4.56 15.58 -5.96
C ILE A 88 -4.81 14.35 -5.11
N ILE A 89 -5.40 13.31 -5.70
CA ILE A 89 -5.43 11.97 -5.11
C ILE A 89 -4.38 11.16 -5.85
N SER A 90 -3.23 10.95 -5.22
CA SER A 90 -2.16 10.11 -5.76
C SER A 90 -2.39 8.65 -5.41
N ASN A 91 -2.24 7.77 -6.38
CA ASN A 91 -2.23 6.33 -6.19
C ASN A 91 -0.89 5.76 -6.66
N ILE A 92 -0.05 5.36 -5.72
CA ILE A 92 1.31 4.85 -6.00
C ILE A 92 1.52 3.43 -5.48
N GLY A 93 2.05 2.55 -6.32
CA GLY A 93 2.38 1.16 -5.95
C GLY A 93 3.79 1.00 -5.39
N ALA A 94 4.19 1.81 -4.40
CA ALA A 94 5.54 1.76 -3.83
C ALA A 94 5.53 2.04 -2.32
N HIS A 95 6.34 1.29 -1.57
CA HIS A 95 6.40 1.38 -0.10
C HIS A 95 6.96 2.70 0.42
N PRO A 96 6.33 3.39 1.40
CA PRO A 96 6.90 4.51 2.14
C PRO A 96 7.86 3.98 3.24
N THR A 97 8.91 3.29 2.83
CA THR A 97 9.88 2.63 3.75
C THR A 97 11.30 3.17 3.63
N SER A 98 11.46 4.36 3.06
CA SER A 98 12.77 4.95 2.81
C SER A 98 13.54 5.23 4.10
N TYR A 99 12.85 5.51 5.21
CA TYR A 99 13.49 5.69 6.53
C TYR A 99 14.03 4.41 7.19
N GLY A 100 13.67 3.22 6.69
CA GLY A 100 14.18 1.92 7.15
C GLY A 100 13.88 1.57 8.62
N ALA A 101 13.28 0.40 8.88
CA ALA A 101 13.14 -0.12 10.24
C ALA A 101 14.48 -0.52 10.89
N TRP A 102 15.55 -0.66 10.08
CA TRP A 102 16.87 -1.14 10.50
C TRP A 102 17.79 -0.06 11.08
N ASP A 103 17.42 1.22 10.94
CA ASP A 103 18.36 2.34 11.09
C ASP A 103 18.16 3.18 12.37
N ASN A 104 17.48 2.64 13.40
CA ASN A 104 17.18 3.34 14.65
C ASN A 104 16.46 4.69 14.44
N ASN A 105 15.61 4.81 13.41
CA ASN A 105 14.78 6.00 13.29
C ASN A 105 13.75 6.04 14.44
N HIS A 106 13.86 7.07 15.28
CA HIS A 106 12.92 7.33 16.37
C HIS A 106 12.01 8.53 16.09
N MET A 107 12.05 9.08 14.87
CA MET A 107 11.19 10.20 14.47
C MET A 107 9.92 9.70 13.79
N LEU A 108 8.79 10.28 14.19
CA LEU A 108 7.51 10.09 13.49
C LEU A 108 7.60 10.74 12.10
N CYS A 109 7.42 9.94 11.05
CA CYS A 109 7.44 10.40 9.67
C CYS A 109 6.50 9.57 8.81
N THR A 110 5.86 10.19 7.82
CA THR A 110 5.08 9.46 6.80
C THR A 110 5.89 9.17 5.53
N ASP A 111 7.21 9.36 5.57
CA ASP A 111 8.20 9.15 4.50
C ASP A 111 8.08 10.15 3.33
N TYR A 112 8.47 9.77 2.10
CA TYR A 112 8.36 10.60 0.90
C TYR A 112 6.95 11.19 0.65
N PRO A 113 5.81 10.57 1.04
CA PRO A 113 4.49 11.22 1.00
C PRO A 113 4.44 12.56 1.74
N TYR A 114 5.12 12.69 2.89
CA TYR A 114 5.18 13.95 3.63
C TYR A 114 5.84 15.06 2.81
N PHE A 115 7.02 14.77 2.25
CA PHE A 115 7.79 15.75 1.49
C PHE A 115 7.13 16.08 0.16
N MET A 116 6.45 15.11 -0.46
CA MET A 116 5.60 15.36 -1.63
C MET A 116 4.45 16.32 -1.28
N ALA A 117 3.81 16.16 -0.12
CA ALA A 117 2.76 17.08 0.33
C ALA A 117 3.28 18.49 0.60
N LEU A 118 4.47 18.64 1.19
CA LEU A 118 5.11 19.94 1.38
C LEU A 118 5.38 20.63 0.04
N ALA A 119 6.00 19.92 -0.91
CA ALA A 119 6.33 20.48 -2.22
C ALA A 119 5.07 20.85 -3.04
N LEU A 120 4.01 20.03 -3.00
CA LEU A 120 2.74 20.35 -3.68
C LEU A 120 2.01 21.53 -3.04
N LYS A 121 2.14 21.72 -1.73
CA LYS A 121 1.55 22.85 -1.02
C LYS A 121 2.10 24.19 -1.50
N GLU A 122 3.39 24.28 -1.85
CA GLU A 122 3.98 25.47 -2.49
C GLU A 122 3.33 25.80 -3.84
N ALA A 123 2.82 24.79 -4.54
CA ALA A 123 2.05 24.92 -5.77
C ALA A 123 0.54 25.14 -5.53
N ASN A 124 0.13 25.52 -4.32
CA ASN A 124 -1.27 25.67 -3.89
C ASN A 124 -2.11 24.41 -4.16
N CYS A 125 -1.52 23.24 -3.92
CA CYS A 125 -2.16 21.95 -4.16
C CYS A 125 -2.11 21.07 -2.92
N ASN A 126 -3.27 20.61 -2.48
CA ASN A 126 -3.40 19.57 -1.46
C ASN A 126 -3.17 18.20 -2.08
N ILE A 127 -2.78 17.22 -1.27
CA ILE A 127 -2.65 15.84 -1.71
C ILE A 127 -3.28 14.85 -0.72
N VAL A 128 -3.96 13.86 -1.27
CA VAL A 128 -4.39 12.63 -0.61
C VAL A 128 -3.57 11.50 -1.17
N PHE A 129 -2.90 10.77 -0.29
CA PHE A 129 -2.07 9.63 -0.66
C PHE A 129 -2.83 8.33 -0.51
N THR A 130 -2.86 7.55 -1.58
CA THR A 130 -3.38 6.18 -1.60
C THR A 130 -2.29 5.25 -2.12
N GLN A 131 -2.29 4.03 -1.61
CA GLN A 131 -1.31 3.02 -2.01
C GLN A 131 -1.96 2.10 -3.02
N SER A 132 -1.25 1.77 -4.09
CA SER A 132 -1.65 0.70 -5.00
C SER A 132 -1.09 -0.64 -4.53
N SER A 133 -1.11 -1.67 -5.37
CA SER A 133 -0.46 -2.94 -5.05
C SER A 133 1.04 -2.73 -4.87
N GLN A 134 1.52 -2.88 -3.64
CA GLN A 134 2.91 -2.55 -3.29
C GLN A 134 3.71 -3.67 -2.64
N ALA A 135 3.09 -4.82 -2.31
CA ALA A 135 3.66 -5.88 -1.48
C ALA A 135 5.16 -6.17 -1.71
N CYS A 136 5.58 -6.12 -2.97
CA CYS A 136 6.93 -6.50 -3.40
C CYS A 136 7.79 -5.32 -3.87
N ILE A 137 7.28 -4.10 -3.78
CA ILE A 137 7.86 -2.94 -4.46
C ILE A 137 8.56 -2.07 -3.44
N SER A 138 9.86 -1.83 -3.62
CA SER A 138 10.61 -0.93 -2.75
C SER A 138 10.13 0.52 -2.86
N SER A 139 10.59 1.35 -1.93
CA SER A 139 10.45 2.80 -2.06
C SER A 139 10.91 3.25 -3.45
N PRO A 140 10.26 4.28 -4.03
CA PRO A 140 10.72 4.86 -5.26
C PRO A 140 12.09 5.50 -5.05
N GLY A 141 13.03 5.15 -5.93
CA GLY A 141 14.33 5.82 -6.01
C GLY A 141 14.30 6.75 -7.21
N VAL A 142 14.30 8.05 -7.01
CA VAL A 142 14.36 8.93 -8.17
C VAL A 142 15.81 8.96 -8.65
N ASP A 143 16.09 8.32 -9.79
CA ASP A 143 17.40 8.39 -10.44
C ASP A 143 17.60 9.81 -11.01
N TYR A 144 18.29 10.67 -10.26
CA TYR A 144 18.87 11.91 -10.75
C TYR A 144 20.40 11.79 -10.81
N LYS A 145 21.04 12.42 -11.80
CA LYS A 145 22.50 12.47 -11.86
C LYS A 145 22.96 13.67 -11.05
N GLU A 146 23.94 13.44 -10.17
CA GLU A 146 24.54 14.53 -9.40
C GLU A 146 24.94 15.70 -10.32
N GLY A 147 24.48 16.90 -9.96
CA GLY A 147 24.75 18.12 -10.71
C GLY A 147 23.88 18.36 -11.95
N ASP A 148 22.92 17.48 -12.27
CA ASP A 148 21.87 17.78 -13.26
C ASP A 148 20.86 18.83 -12.73
N GLU A 149 19.99 19.31 -13.61
CA GLU A 149 19.02 20.37 -13.25
C GLU A 149 18.02 19.90 -12.18
N THR A 150 17.59 18.64 -12.25
CA THR A 150 16.64 18.07 -11.29
C THR A 150 17.28 17.89 -9.91
N ASP A 151 18.54 17.46 -9.84
CA ASP A 151 19.32 17.39 -8.60
C ASP A 151 19.59 18.77 -8.01
N LYS A 152 19.89 19.77 -8.84
CA LYS A 152 20.09 21.15 -8.38
C LYS A 152 18.81 21.74 -7.78
N ASP A 153 17.68 21.57 -8.45
CA ASP A 153 16.39 22.05 -7.97
C ASP A 153 15.99 21.35 -6.68
N ALA A 154 16.14 20.02 -6.62
CA ALA A 154 15.86 19.24 -5.41
C ALA A 154 16.79 19.64 -4.25
N THR A 155 18.09 19.85 -4.53
CA THR A 155 19.07 20.29 -3.52
C THR A 155 18.75 21.69 -2.99
N ALA A 156 18.38 22.62 -3.87
CA ALA A 156 17.96 23.96 -3.47
C ALA A 156 16.70 23.92 -2.60
N TRP A 157 15.73 23.08 -2.98
CA TRP A 157 14.51 22.88 -2.21
C TRP A 157 14.79 22.28 -0.83
N VAL A 158 15.62 21.24 -0.75
CA VAL A 158 16.06 20.65 0.52
C VAL A 158 16.69 21.69 1.42
N LYS A 159 17.66 22.46 0.90
CA LYS A 159 18.32 23.53 1.68
C LYS A 159 17.34 24.57 2.25
N ALA A 160 16.23 24.84 1.55
CA ALA A 160 15.22 25.78 2.01
C ALA A 160 14.29 25.22 3.11
N HIS A 161 14.25 23.89 3.29
CA HIS A 161 13.29 23.20 4.16
C HIS A 161 13.93 22.31 5.23
N SER A 162 15.23 22.04 5.14
CA SER A 162 15.97 21.31 6.16
C SER A 162 16.04 22.15 7.44
N LEU A 163 15.95 21.46 8.57
CA LEU A 163 16.09 22.08 9.87
C LEU A 163 17.55 22.36 10.18
N THR A 164 17.85 23.50 10.78
CA THR A 164 19.19 23.74 11.31
C THR A 164 19.45 22.87 12.55
N LYS A 165 20.72 22.70 12.91
CA LYS A 165 21.09 21.98 14.12
C LYS A 165 20.48 22.61 15.37
N GLU A 166 20.36 23.94 15.42
CA GLU A 166 19.72 24.65 16.52
C GLU A 166 18.23 24.31 16.64
N GLU A 167 17.50 24.23 15.52
CA GLU A 167 16.10 23.82 15.51
C GLU A 167 15.94 22.35 15.93
N TRP A 168 16.90 21.49 15.62
CA TRP A 168 16.94 20.12 16.15
C TRP A 168 17.12 20.07 17.66
N VAL A 169 18.04 20.89 18.20
CA VAL A 169 18.26 21.01 19.65
C VAL A 169 16.98 21.47 20.35
N GLU A 170 16.26 22.44 19.78
CA GLU A 170 14.98 22.92 20.34
C GLU A 170 13.92 21.81 20.39
N ARG A 171 13.83 20.98 19.34
CA ARG A 171 12.78 19.97 19.19
C ARG A 171 13.07 18.67 19.94
N TYR A 172 14.33 18.24 19.94
CA TYR A 172 14.72 16.90 20.39
C TYR A 172 15.75 16.92 21.53
N GLY A 173 16.26 18.08 21.90
CA GLY A 173 17.27 18.25 22.93
C GLY A 173 18.71 18.12 22.41
N GLN A 174 19.64 18.72 23.16
CA GLN A 174 21.05 18.82 22.78
C GLN A 174 21.71 17.45 22.58
N GLU A 175 21.51 16.52 23.51
CA GLU A 175 22.12 15.19 23.47
C GLU A 175 21.70 14.40 22.22
N TYR A 176 20.43 14.51 21.83
CA TYR A 176 19.90 13.83 20.65
C TYR A 176 20.45 14.46 19.36
N ALA A 177 20.47 15.80 19.29
CA ALA A 177 21.00 16.53 18.13
C ALA A 177 22.49 16.24 17.91
N ASP A 178 23.32 16.26 18.97
CA ASP A 178 24.75 15.97 18.83
C ASP A 178 25.05 14.54 18.43
N LYS A 179 24.20 13.59 18.83
CA LYS A 179 24.38 12.19 18.49
C LYS A 179 23.91 11.85 17.08
N TRP A 180 22.86 12.50 16.59
CA TRP A 180 22.13 12.00 15.42
C TRP A 180 21.96 12.99 14.27
N TYR A 181 22.16 14.31 14.47
CA TYR A 181 21.87 15.34 13.45
C TYR A 181 22.50 15.01 12.10
N ASP A 182 23.84 14.91 12.02
CA ASP A 182 24.53 14.71 10.74
C ASP A 182 24.02 13.45 9.99
N SER A 183 23.86 12.34 10.72
CA SER A 183 23.48 11.05 10.13
C SER A 183 22.02 10.98 9.68
N LEU A 184 21.11 11.62 10.43
CA LEU A 184 19.69 11.63 10.09
C LEU A 184 19.37 12.74 9.09
N GLU A 185 20.10 13.86 9.14
CA GLU A 185 20.00 14.96 8.19
C GLU A 185 20.35 14.49 6.78
N GLU A 186 21.45 13.76 6.58
CA GLU A 186 21.82 13.24 5.25
C GLU A 186 20.70 12.36 4.66
N LYS A 187 20.15 11.44 5.46
CA LYS A 187 19.03 10.57 5.04
C LYS A 187 17.76 11.35 4.77
N LEU A 188 17.38 12.23 5.69
CA LEU A 188 16.25 13.14 5.56
C LEU A 188 16.35 13.95 4.26
N ASN A 189 17.52 14.50 3.96
CA ASN A 189 17.78 15.24 2.73
C ASN A 189 17.55 14.36 1.49
N GLY A 190 18.00 13.11 1.49
CA GLY A 190 17.70 12.16 0.40
C GLY A 190 16.19 11.91 0.21
N HIS A 191 15.44 11.75 1.31
CA HIS A 191 13.99 11.54 1.25
C HIS A 191 13.22 12.79 0.84
N MET A 192 13.68 13.95 1.31
CA MET A 192 13.20 15.27 0.87
C MET A 192 13.36 15.44 -0.63
N LYS A 193 14.53 15.09 -1.19
CA LYS A 193 14.76 15.08 -2.64
C LYS A 193 13.76 14.18 -3.35
N ASN A 194 13.59 12.94 -2.89
CA ASN A 194 12.64 12.00 -3.51
C ASN A 194 11.20 12.53 -3.51
N GLY A 195 10.71 13.03 -2.37
CA GLY A 195 9.36 13.58 -2.29
C GLY A 195 9.16 14.82 -3.15
N TYR A 196 10.16 15.72 -3.21
CA TYR A 196 10.14 16.88 -4.10
C TYR A 196 10.07 16.47 -5.57
N VAL A 197 10.92 15.52 -6.02
CA VAL A 197 10.90 15.11 -7.43
C VAL A 197 9.60 14.39 -7.80
N LEU A 198 9.06 13.55 -6.91
CA LEU A 198 7.73 12.96 -7.12
C LEU A 198 6.65 14.03 -7.28
N ALA A 199 6.68 15.10 -6.46
CA ALA A 199 5.77 16.23 -6.63
C ALA A 199 5.96 16.92 -7.99
N GLN A 200 7.19 17.10 -8.46
CA GLN A 200 7.45 17.67 -9.80
C GLN A 200 6.91 16.78 -10.92
N PHE A 201 7.02 15.46 -10.82
CA PHE A 201 6.41 14.54 -11.79
C PHE A 201 4.89 14.68 -11.82
N VAL A 202 4.26 14.79 -10.65
CA VAL A 202 2.82 15.04 -10.54
C VAL A 202 2.43 16.36 -11.20
N LEU A 203 3.11 17.46 -10.88
CA LEU A 203 2.83 18.79 -11.44
C LEU A 203 3.09 18.88 -12.94
N LYS A 204 4.08 18.13 -13.45
CA LYS A 204 4.35 18.06 -14.89
C LYS A 204 3.28 17.27 -15.62
N ALA A 205 2.93 16.09 -15.10
CA ALA A 205 1.96 15.19 -15.73
C ALA A 205 0.53 15.74 -15.67
N SER A 206 0.19 16.51 -14.62
CA SER A 206 -1.14 17.12 -14.49
C SER A 206 -1.48 18.10 -15.63
N LYS A 207 -0.48 18.65 -16.33
CA LYS A 207 -0.69 19.48 -17.53
C LYS A 207 -1.33 18.72 -18.70
N ALA A 208 -1.23 17.40 -18.71
CA ALA A 208 -1.83 16.52 -19.70
C ALA A 208 -3.08 15.79 -19.16
N ALA A 209 -3.64 16.24 -18.03
CA ALA A 209 -4.78 15.59 -17.41
C ALA A 209 -6.03 15.66 -18.29
N LYS A 210 -6.78 14.56 -18.29
CA LYS A 210 -8.02 14.41 -19.04
C LYS A 210 -9.19 14.56 -18.08
N VAL A 211 -10.16 15.40 -18.45
CA VAL A 211 -11.38 15.58 -17.66
C VAL A 211 -12.12 14.24 -17.58
N VAL A 212 -12.52 13.87 -16.36
CA VAL A 212 -13.34 12.70 -16.08
C VAL A 212 -14.80 13.14 -16.08
N GLU A 213 -15.67 12.35 -16.70
CA GLU A 213 -17.11 12.63 -16.67
C GLU A 213 -17.64 12.61 -15.22
N PRO A 214 -18.61 13.48 -14.88
CA PRO A 214 -19.12 13.61 -13.52
C PRO A 214 -20.12 12.49 -13.16
N SER A 215 -19.67 11.24 -13.27
CA SER A 215 -20.39 10.06 -12.82
C SER A 215 -19.55 9.29 -11.80
N LEU A 216 -20.25 8.78 -10.77
CA LEU A 216 -19.68 7.95 -9.73
C LEU A 216 -20.62 6.77 -9.50
N ASN A 217 -20.17 5.57 -9.86
CA ASN A 217 -20.84 4.33 -9.49
C ASN A 217 -20.02 3.64 -8.40
N ILE A 218 -20.70 3.14 -7.37
CA ILE A 218 -20.06 2.41 -6.29
C ILE A 218 -20.80 1.10 -6.11
N LYS A 219 -20.04 0.01 -6.09
CA LYS A 219 -20.53 -1.29 -5.69
C LYS A 219 -19.70 -1.79 -4.53
N ASN A 220 -20.32 -1.82 -3.36
CA ASN A 220 -19.66 -2.34 -2.17
C ASN A 220 -19.57 -3.85 -2.19
N GLY A 221 -18.42 -4.37 -1.80
CA GLY A 221 -18.10 -5.79 -1.84
C GLY A 221 -17.40 -6.25 -0.58
N ARG A 222 -17.67 -7.50 -0.21
CA ARG A 222 -16.96 -8.18 0.87
C ARG A 222 -16.54 -9.56 0.41
N THR A 223 -15.30 -9.91 0.72
CA THR A 223 -14.74 -11.24 0.46
C THR A 223 -14.51 -11.92 1.81
N LEU A 224 -14.83 -13.21 1.90
CA LEU A 224 -14.54 -14.01 3.09
C LEU A 224 -13.23 -14.76 2.85
N LEU A 225 -12.17 -14.38 3.58
CA LEU A 225 -10.86 -15.03 3.49
C LEU A 225 -10.69 -16.09 4.58
N SER A 226 -10.11 -17.23 4.24
CA SER A 226 -9.74 -18.27 5.19
C SER A 226 -8.54 -17.82 6.04
N LEU A 227 -8.64 -17.95 7.36
CA LEU A 227 -7.57 -17.59 8.30
C LEU A 227 -6.71 -18.81 8.65
N ASP A 228 -6.06 -19.39 7.64
CA ASP A 228 -5.29 -20.63 7.78
C ASP A 228 -3.85 -20.38 8.26
N ASN A 229 -3.39 -19.14 8.26
CA ASN A 229 -2.11 -18.78 8.85
C ASN A 229 -2.19 -18.91 10.38
N GLY A 230 -1.31 -19.70 10.97
CA GLY A 230 -1.31 -19.95 12.42
C GLY A 230 -1.26 -18.69 13.29
N VAL A 231 -0.55 -17.64 12.85
CA VAL A 231 -0.51 -16.35 13.56
C VAL A 231 -1.85 -15.63 13.47
N MET A 232 -2.47 -15.61 12.28
CA MET A 232 -3.77 -14.98 12.08
C MET A 232 -4.90 -15.77 12.76
N ALA A 233 -4.85 -17.10 12.74
CA ALA A 233 -5.77 -17.96 13.48
C ALA A 233 -5.68 -17.70 14.99
N LEU A 234 -4.47 -17.56 15.54
CA LEU A 234 -4.28 -17.16 16.94
C LEU A 234 -4.83 -15.75 17.21
N GLY A 235 -4.58 -14.79 16.31
CA GLY A 235 -5.16 -13.45 16.36
C GLY A 235 -6.69 -13.44 16.33
N SER A 236 -7.29 -14.40 15.64
CA SER A 236 -8.74 -14.59 15.57
C SER A 236 -9.30 -15.09 16.90
N ILE A 237 -8.68 -16.14 17.44
CA ILE A 237 -9.08 -16.76 18.72
C ILE A 237 -8.87 -15.79 19.89
N SER A 238 -7.87 -14.90 19.82
CA SER A 238 -7.57 -13.90 20.85
C SER A 238 -8.40 -12.61 20.75
N GLY A 239 -9.22 -12.46 19.69
CA GLY A 239 -10.01 -11.25 19.43
C GLY A 239 -9.19 -10.06 18.92
N LEU A 240 -7.94 -10.28 18.50
CA LEU A 240 -7.06 -9.23 17.96
C LEU A 240 -7.54 -8.71 16.60
N LEU A 241 -8.12 -9.59 15.78
CA LEU A 241 -8.61 -9.24 14.43
C LEU A 241 -10.02 -8.62 14.42
N GLY A 242 -10.64 -8.44 15.60
CA GLY A 242 -11.91 -7.73 15.76
C GLY A 242 -13.15 -8.52 15.33
N GLU A 243 -14.23 -7.78 15.07
CA GLU A 243 -15.60 -8.33 14.89
C GLU A 243 -15.86 -8.92 13.49
N ASN A 244 -14.95 -8.71 12.53
CA ASN A 244 -15.11 -9.22 11.17
C ASN A 244 -14.77 -10.72 11.03
N VAL A 245 -14.31 -11.35 12.11
CA VAL A 245 -13.99 -12.78 12.18
C VAL A 245 -15.27 -13.60 12.37
N VAL A 246 -15.45 -14.64 11.55
CA VAL A 246 -16.59 -15.56 11.61
C VAL A 246 -16.15 -17.01 11.61
N GLN A 247 -17.02 -17.91 12.06
CA GLN A 247 -16.83 -19.34 11.83
C GLN A 247 -16.89 -19.63 10.33
N TYR A 248 -15.95 -20.42 9.83
CA TYR A 248 -15.88 -20.76 8.43
C TYR A 248 -15.35 -22.17 8.23
N ASP A 249 -16.27 -23.10 7.95
CA ASP A 249 -15.96 -24.54 7.87
C ASP A 249 -15.01 -24.93 6.73
N LYS A 250 -14.85 -24.05 5.73
CA LYS A 250 -13.89 -24.27 4.63
C LYS A 250 -12.46 -23.93 5.04
N ALA A 251 -12.26 -23.11 6.07
CA ALA A 251 -10.94 -22.79 6.60
C ALA A 251 -10.45 -23.93 7.50
N GLU A 252 -9.17 -24.29 7.39
CA GLU A 252 -8.55 -25.31 8.23
C GLU A 252 -8.52 -24.90 9.71
N SER A 253 -8.42 -23.59 9.98
CA SER A 253 -8.51 -23.04 11.33
C SER A 253 -9.94 -23.02 11.89
N GLY A 254 -10.96 -23.20 11.03
CA GLY A 254 -12.37 -23.02 11.35
C GLY A 254 -12.81 -21.55 11.41
N TYR A 255 -11.93 -20.60 11.08
CA TYR A 255 -12.21 -19.16 11.11
C TYR A 255 -11.95 -18.51 9.76
N GLY A 256 -12.81 -17.56 9.40
CA GLY A 256 -12.63 -16.68 8.25
C GLY A 256 -12.76 -15.21 8.65
N LEU A 257 -12.29 -14.31 7.79
CA LEU A 257 -12.38 -12.86 7.98
C LEU A 257 -13.07 -12.21 6.78
N TYR A 258 -14.10 -11.41 7.05
CA TYR A 258 -14.65 -10.52 6.03
C TYR A 258 -13.73 -9.33 5.79
N VAL A 259 -13.36 -9.12 4.53
CA VAL A 259 -12.52 -8.02 4.07
C VAL A 259 -13.22 -7.20 3.00
N GLU A 260 -12.91 -5.90 2.93
CA GLU A 260 -13.49 -4.99 1.95
C GLU A 260 -12.85 -5.20 0.58
N THR A 261 -13.70 -5.33 -0.44
CA THR A 261 -13.31 -5.57 -1.85
C THR A 261 -14.30 -4.84 -2.73
N ASP A 262 -14.26 -3.52 -2.71
CA ASP A 262 -15.22 -2.66 -3.40
C ASP A 262 -14.80 -2.38 -4.85
N TYR A 263 -15.78 -1.95 -5.63
CA TYR A 263 -15.60 -1.48 -7.01
C TYR A 263 -16.19 -0.09 -7.14
N LEU A 264 -15.44 0.83 -7.74
CA LEU A 264 -15.87 2.18 -8.06
C LEU A 264 -15.65 2.46 -9.54
N GLU A 265 -16.54 3.22 -10.16
CA GLU A 265 -16.32 3.80 -11.49
C GLU A 265 -16.35 5.32 -11.40
N PHE A 266 -15.33 5.94 -11.97
CA PHE A 266 -15.20 7.39 -12.11
C PHE A 266 -15.31 7.71 -13.60
N GLY A 267 -16.34 8.46 -13.99
CA GLY A 267 -16.67 8.60 -15.40
C GLY A 267 -17.07 7.25 -16.02
N ASN A 268 -16.82 7.09 -17.32
CA ASN A 268 -17.13 5.83 -18.03
C ASN A 268 -15.90 4.92 -18.19
N ASP A 269 -14.70 5.50 -18.08
CA ASP A 269 -13.46 4.87 -18.56
C ASP A 269 -12.53 4.39 -17.44
N ILE A 270 -12.84 4.71 -16.17
CA ILE A 270 -11.96 4.42 -15.02
C ILE A 270 -12.69 3.57 -13.99
N ALA A 271 -12.17 2.38 -13.74
CA ALA A 271 -12.54 1.51 -12.63
C ALA A 271 -11.47 1.53 -11.54
N ILE A 272 -11.90 1.55 -10.28
CA ILE A 272 -11.05 1.43 -9.10
C ILE A 272 -11.53 0.22 -8.29
N LEU A 273 -10.61 -0.68 -7.97
CA LEU A 273 -10.82 -1.76 -7.00
C LEU A 273 -10.19 -1.35 -5.67
N THR A 274 -10.92 -1.50 -4.56
CA THR A 274 -10.30 -1.47 -3.23
C THR A 274 -9.79 -2.87 -2.88
N ALA A 275 -8.60 -2.96 -2.29
CA ALA A 275 -8.01 -4.25 -1.93
C ALA A 275 -7.50 -4.28 -0.49
N PRO A 276 -7.75 -5.41 0.23
CA PRO A 276 -7.26 -5.56 1.57
C PRO A 276 -5.73 -5.64 1.60
N GLY A 277 -5.11 -5.51 2.77
CA GLY A 277 -3.69 -5.74 3.01
C GLY A 277 -2.74 -5.18 1.95
N GLU A 278 -1.59 -5.83 1.82
CA GLU A 278 -0.63 -5.53 0.78
C GLU A 278 -0.78 -6.52 -0.38
N LEU A 279 -1.61 -6.17 -1.37
CA LEU A 279 -1.83 -7.03 -2.53
C LEU A 279 -0.59 -7.08 -3.43
N SER A 280 -0.23 -8.29 -3.86
CA SER A 280 0.85 -8.51 -4.81
C SER A 280 0.58 -7.84 -6.17
N PRO A 281 1.51 -7.04 -6.71
CA PRO A 281 1.42 -6.49 -8.06
C PRO A 281 1.18 -7.56 -9.14
N SER A 282 1.65 -8.79 -8.89
CA SER A 282 1.47 -9.90 -9.82
C SER A 282 0.01 -10.28 -10.00
N LEU A 283 -0.82 -10.27 -8.95
CA LEU A 283 -2.26 -10.53 -9.02
C LEU A 283 -3.00 -9.43 -9.81
N VAL A 284 -2.46 -8.22 -9.81
CA VAL A 284 -3.08 -7.06 -10.45
C VAL A 284 -2.69 -6.91 -11.92
N TYR A 285 -1.39 -6.94 -12.20
CA TYR A 285 -0.81 -6.61 -13.50
C TYR A 285 -0.27 -7.83 -14.26
N GLY A 286 -0.12 -8.97 -13.59
CA GLY A 286 0.58 -10.14 -14.12
C GLY A 286 2.10 -10.01 -14.02
N SER A 287 2.80 -11.08 -14.38
CA SER A 287 4.27 -11.09 -14.56
C SER A 287 4.63 -11.03 -16.05
N ASP A 288 5.80 -10.49 -16.38
CA ASP A 288 6.37 -10.61 -17.72
C ASP A 288 6.51 -12.11 -18.11
N PRO A 289 5.86 -12.56 -19.20
CA PRO A 289 5.86 -13.97 -19.61
C PRO A 289 7.24 -14.47 -20.08
N ASN A 290 8.17 -13.56 -20.42
CA ASN A 290 9.54 -13.90 -20.78
C ASN A 290 10.49 -13.85 -19.57
N TYR A 291 9.96 -13.59 -18.37
CA TYR A 291 10.76 -13.51 -17.17
C TYR A 291 11.22 -14.90 -16.72
N THR A 292 12.53 -15.08 -16.60
CA THR A 292 13.17 -16.37 -16.32
C THR A 292 13.54 -16.57 -14.84
N GLY A 293 13.28 -15.59 -13.97
CA GLY A 293 13.45 -15.72 -12.51
C GLY A 293 12.23 -16.36 -11.83
N SER A 294 12.02 -16.09 -10.54
CA SER A 294 10.89 -16.58 -9.75
C SER A 294 9.56 -16.00 -10.26
N SER A 295 9.01 -16.61 -11.32
CA SER A 295 7.68 -16.27 -11.80
C SER A 295 6.64 -16.83 -10.83
N LEU A 296 5.88 -15.94 -10.22
CA LEU A 296 4.74 -16.27 -9.37
C LEU A 296 3.60 -16.98 -10.14
N TRP A 297 3.69 -17.01 -11.47
CA TRP A 297 2.66 -17.56 -12.35
C TRP A 297 2.97 -18.99 -12.83
N ASN A 298 4.24 -19.39 -12.86
CA ASN A 298 4.67 -20.67 -13.43
C ASN A 298 4.93 -21.73 -12.34
N GLY A 299 4.33 -22.92 -12.50
CA GLY A 299 4.56 -24.05 -11.60
C GLY A 299 6.03 -24.44 -11.42
N LYS A 300 6.89 -24.24 -12.43
CA LYS A 300 8.33 -24.56 -12.33
C LYS A 300 9.11 -23.71 -11.33
N THR A 301 8.63 -22.50 -11.03
CA THR A 301 9.32 -21.51 -10.19
C THR A 301 8.48 -21.09 -8.98
N SER A 302 7.27 -21.62 -8.85
CA SER A 302 6.38 -21.40 -7.71
C SER A 302 6.80 -22.25 -6.50
N TRP A 303 6.37 -21.83 -5.31
CA TRP A 303 6.63 -22.56 -4.07
C TRP A 303 5.98 -23.96 -4.06
N THR A 304 4.76 -24.05 -4.57
CA THR A 304 3.96 -25.28 -4.53
C THR A 304 4.25 -26.24 -5.67
N GLY A 305 4.94 -25.78 -6.72
CA GLY A 305 5.06 -26.52 -7.98
C GLY A 305 3.85 -26.31 -8.93
N GLU A 306 2.84 -25.54 -8.53
CA GLU A 306 1.59 -25.35 -9.26
C GLU A 306 1.56 -24.03 -10.04
N THR A 307 0.91 -24.07 -11.21
CA THR A 307 0.68 -22.88 -12.05
C THR A 307 -0.53 -22.10 -11.54
N TRP A 308 -0.40 -20.78 -11.45
CA TRP A 308 -1.51 -19.91 -11.09
C TRP A 308 -2.61 -19.94 -12.17
N LYS A 309 -3.87 -20.12 -11.75
CA LYS A 309 -4.99 -20.45 -12.65
C LYS A 309 -5.95 -19.29 -12.98
N TYR A 310 -5.87 -18.19 -12.23
CA TYR A 310 -6.74 -17.02 -12.46
C TYR A 310 -6.04 -16.02 -13.38
N ASP A 311 -6.83 -15.25 -14.11
CA ASP A 311 -6.32 -14.09 -14.84
C ASP A 311 -5.95 -12.97 -13.85
N THR A 312 -5.30 -11.92 -14.33
CA THR A 312 -5.01 -10.72 -13.54
C THR A 312 -6.30 -9.99 -13.16
N LEU A 313 -6.30 -9.21 -12.07
CA LEU A 313 -7.47 -8.40 -11.70
C LEU A 313 -7.86 -7.39 -12.77
N ILE A 314 -6.88 -6.79 -13.46
CA ILE A 314 -7.14 -5.86 -14.56
C ILE A 314 -7.88 -6.56 -15.70
N ASN A 315 -7.36 -7.70 -16.16
CA ASN A 315 -7.99 -8.44 -17.25
C ASN A 315 -9.36 -8.98 -16.85
N THR A 316 -9.49 -9.49 -15.62
CA THR A 316 -10.76 -9.96 -15.07
C THR A 316 -11.78 -8.83 -15.06
N THR A 317 -11.39 -7.64 -14.59
CA THR A 317 -12.27 -6.47 -14.53
C THR A 317 -12.71 -6.02 -15.92
N ARG A 318 -11.77 -5.87 -16.85
CA ARG A 318 -12.07 -5.51 -18.25
C ARG A 318 -13.01 -6.49 -18.92
N LYS A 319 -12.76 -7.79 -18.74
CA LYS A 319 -13.60 -8.85 -19.28
C LYS A 319 -15.02 -8.80 -18.73
N LEU A 320 -15.18 -8.63 -17.41
CA LEU A 320 -16.48 -8.67 -16.75
C LEU A 320 -17.28 -7.38 -16.93
N THR A 321 -16.60 -6.24 -17.06
CA THR A 321 -17.22 -4.95 -17.38
C THR A 321 -17.52 -4.77 -18.88
N GLY A 322 -17.01 -5.67 -19.74
CA GLY A 322 -17.22 -5.64 -21.17
C GLY A 322 -16.42 -4.55 -21.91
N ASP A 323 -15.38 -4.01 -21.27
CA ASP A 323 -14.58 -2.91 -21.79
C ASP A 323 -13.08 -3.26 -21.70
N SER A 324 -12.47 -3.57 -22.84
CA SER A 324 -11.06 -3.94 -22.94
C SER A 324 -10.10 -2.77 -22.73
N ASP A 325 -10.56 -1.53 -22.93
CA ASP A 325 -9.74 -0.33 -22.87
C ASP A 325 -9.90 0.41 -21.53
N LYS A 326 -10.83 -0.04 -20.67
CA LYS A 326 -11.05 0.50 -19.33
C LYS A 326 -9.73 0.62 -18.56
N THR A 327 -9.51 1.79 -17.96
CA THR A 327 -8.42 2.02 -17.02
C THR A 327 -8.81 1.39 -15.71
N VAL A 328 -8.05 0.39 -15.26
CA VAL A 328 -8.33 -0.31 -13.99
C VAL A 328 -7.21 0.01 -13.01
N LEU A 329 -7.59 0.61 -11.89
CA LEU A 329 -6.69 1.00 -10.81
C LEU A 329 -6.98 0.14 -9.58
N LEU A 330 -5.96 -0.10 -8.78
CA LEU A 330 -6.11 -0.65 -7.45
C LEU A 330 -5.77 0.43 -6.42
N MET A 331 -6.67 0.67 -5.48
CA MET A 331 -6.40 1.37 -4.22
C MET A 331 -6.35 0.31 -3.11
N GLY A 332 -5.14 -0.14 -2.77
CA GLY A 332 -4.89 -1.20 -1.80
C GLY A 332 -4.83 -0.70 -0.36
N ILE A 333 -4.47 -1.64 0.53
CA ILE A 333 -4.23 -1.39 1.95
C ILE A 333 -5.49 -0.98 2.71
N THR A 334 -6.66 -1.35 2.19
CA THR A 334 -7.82 -1.49 3.09
C THR A 334 -7.47 -2.61 4.08
N ASN A 335 -7.85 -2.51 5.35
CA ASN A 335 -7.53 -3.57 6.32
C ASN A 335 -6.02 -3.97 6.36
N ASP A 336 -5.08 -3.01 6.39
CA ASP A 336 -3.62 -3.23 6.31
C ASP A 336 -3.06 -4.32 7.27
N ALA A 337 -3.70 -4.48 8.42
CA ALA A 337 -3.32 -5.45 9.46
C ALA A 337 -3.23 -6.93 8.97
N LEU A 338 -3.68 -7.22 7.76
CA LEU A 338 -3.62 -8.53 7.12
C LEU A 338 -2.28 -8.84 6.46
N GLY A 339 -1.41 -7.83 6.30
CA GLY A 339 -0.09 -7.99 5.71
C GLY A 339 -0.18 -8.40 4.24
N TYR A 340 0.82 -9.17 3.79
CA TYR A 340 0.95 -9.45 2.37
C TYR A 340 -0.06 -10.48 1.82
N MET A 341 -0.53 -10.24 0.60
CA MET A 341 -1.50 -11.09 -0.09
C MET A 341 -0.98 -11.51 -1.47
N PHE A 342 -0.79 -12.81 -1.63
CA PHE A 342 -0.08 -13.43 -2.74
C PHE A 342 -0.91 -14.51 -3.45
N PRO A 343 -0.54 -14.85 -4.70
CA PRO A 343 -1.02 -16.06 -5.35
C PRO A 343 -0.83 -17.30 -4.47
N ASP A 344 -1.82 -18.18 -4.45
CA ASP A 344 -1.85 -19.37 -3.59
C ASP A 344 -0.60 -20.25 -3.76
N ASN A 345 -0.09 -20.33 -4.99
CA ASN A 345 1.07 -21.13 -5.37
C ASN A 345 2.41 -20.55 -4.87
N CYS A 346 2.40 -19.40 -4.22
CA CYS A 346 3.58 -18.68 -3.71
C CYS A 346 3.58 -18.50 -2.19
N THR A 347 2.76 -19.27 -1.47
CA THR A 347 2.60 -19.16 -0.01
C THR A 347 3.03 -20.47 0.69
N THR A 348 3.58 -20.37 1.91
CA THR A 348 3.89 -21.54 2.75
C THR A 348 2.95 -21.62 3.95
N LYS A 349 2.82 -22.82 4.52
CA LYS A 349 1.87 -23.12 5.62
C LYS A 349 2.38 -22.75 7.02
N SER A 350 3.66 -22.43 7.18
CA SER A 350 4.23 -22.18 8.51
C SER A 350 5.49 -21.33 8.50
N LEU A 351 5.69 -20.58 9.59
CA LEU A 351 6.94 -19.89 9.88
C LEU A 351 8.15 -20.85 9.84
N ILE A 352 7.98 -22.11 10.23
CA ILE A 352 9.03 -23.14 10.16
C ILE A 352 9.37 -23.48 8.71
N GLY A 353 8.37 -23.59 7.83
CA GLY A 353 8.58 -23.79 6.40
C GLY A 353 9.37 -22.65 5.77
N THR A 354 9.08 -21.41 6.17
CA THR A 354 9.87 -20.21 5.81
C THR A 354 11.32 -20.34 6.27
N LEU A 355 11.55 -20.67 7.53
CA LEU A 355 12.90 -20.78 8.10
C LEU A 355 13.72 -21.92 7.50
N LEU A 356 13.09 -23.06 7.20
CA LEU A 356 13.76 -24.20 6.56
C LEU A 356 14.17 -23.87 5.12
N PHE A 357 13.32 -23.18 4.36
CA PHE A 357 13.69 -22.72 3.03
C PHE A 357 14.89 -21.78 3.04
N TYR A 358 14.88 -20.81 3.95
CA TYR A 358 15.99 -19.87 4.10
C TYR A 358 17.30 -20.58 4.40
N LYS A 359 17.25 -21.65 5.18
CA LYS A 359 18.41 -22.49 5.49
C LYS A 359 18.92 -23.23 4.26
N GLU A 360 18.03 -23.70 3.39
CA GLU A 360 18.37 -24.47 2.19
C GLU A 360 18.76 -23.59 1.00
N ASN A 361 18.28 -22.34 0.94
CA ASN A 361 18.50 -21.39 -0.16
C ASN A 361 19.06 -20.04 0.36
N PRO A 362 20.24 -20.03 1.00
CA PRO A 362 20.82 -18.81 1.55
C PRO A 362 21.17 -17.83 0.43
N GLY A 363 20.54 -16.64 0.46
CA GLY A 363 20.71 -15.59 -0.54
C GLY A 363 19.51 -15.39 -1.46
N ASP A 364 18.56 -16.33 -1.48
CA ASP A 364 17.27 -16.15 -2.16
C ASP A 364 16.26 -15.46 -1.23
N MET A 365 16.59 -14.21 -0.87
CA MET A 365 15.75 -13.36 -0.01
C MET A 365 14.42 -12.97 -0.65
N THR A 366 14.17 -13.38 -1.89
CA THR A 366 12.91 -13.11 -2.59
C THR A 366 11.73 -13.74 -1.84
N ASN A 367 11.91 -14.78 -1.03
CA ASN A 367 10.79 -15.44 -0.33
C ASN A 367 10.55 -14.98 1.13
N SER A 368 10.84 -13.73 1.49
CA SER A 368 10.48 -13.17 2.82
C SER A 368 8.98 -13.01 3.06
N MET A 369 8.16 -13.32 2.06
CA MET A 369 6.75 -12.94 1.97
C MET A 369 5.80 -14.13 2.05
N LEU A 370 6.22 -15.12 2.82
CA LEU A 370 5.58 -16.42 2.98
C LEU A 370 4.40 -16.43 3.97
N MET A 371 3.94 -15.27 4.43
CA MET A 371 2.82 -15.14 5.36
C MET A 371 1.71 -14.29 4.76
N THR A 372 0.76 -14.95 4.11
CA THR A 372 -0.56 -14.37 3.84
C THR A 372 -1.57 -14.83 4.89
N VAL A 373 -2.80 -14.32 4.87
CA VAL A 373 -3.85 -14.68 5.84
C VAL A 373 -4.26 -16.15 5.79
N GLY A 374 -4.18 -16.77 4.62
CA GLY A 374 -4.43 -18.19 4.41
C GLY A 374 -3.95 -18.64 3.04
N ARG A 375 -3.73 -19.95 2.87
CA ARG A 375 -3.11 -20.52 1.64
C ARG A 375 -3.88 -20.24 0.34
N ASN A 376 -5.18 -19.96 0.46
CA ASN A 376 -6.09 -19.71 -0.65
C ASN A 376 -6.41 -18.21 -0.81
N CYS A 377 -5.67 -17.33 -0.12
CA CYS A 377 -5.95 -15.90 -0.08
C CYS A 377 -6.07 -15.29 -1.49
N GLY A 378 -5.13 -15.64 -2.39
CA GLY A 378 -5.15 -15.16 -3.76
C GLY A 378 -6.42 -15.58 -4.47
N SER A 379 -6.79 -16.87 -4.43
CA SER A 379 -7.96 -17.37 -5.16
C SER A 379 -9.27 -16.85 -4.59
N GLU A 380 -9.39 -16.79 -3.26
CA GLU A 380 -10.56 -16.26 -2.58
C GLU A 380 -10.79 -14.79 -2.93
N LEU A 381 -9.73 -13.98 -3.04
CA LEU A 381 -9.82 -12.60 -3.53
C LEU A 381 -10.29 -12.55 -4.99
N MET A 382 -9.68 -13.33 -5.88
CA MET A 382 -10.09 -13.34 -7.30
C MET A 382 -11.55 -13.75 -7.47
N GLU A 383 -12.01 -14.74 -6.70
CA GLU A 383 -13.41 -15.18 -6.68
C GLU A 383 -14.33 -14.11 -6.11
N GLY A 384 -13.92 -13.43 -5.04
CA GLY A 384 -14.62 -12.30 -4.44
C GLY A 384 -14.86 -11.16 -5.44
N TYR A 385 -13.82 -10.69 -6.12
CA TYR A 385 -13.96 -9.67 -7.17
C TYR A 385 -14.78 -10.17 -8.36
N THR A 386 -14.61 -11.43 -8.77
CA THR A 386 -15.43 -12.00 -9.85
C THR A 386 -16.91 -12.00 -9.48
N ALA A 387 -17.24 -12.41 -8.25
CA ALA A 387 -18.61 -12.40 -7.74
C ALA A 387 -19.17 -10.99 -7.59
N LEU A 388 -18.33 -10.01 -7.24
CA LEU A 388 -18.69 -8.60 -7.19
C LEU A 388 -19.04 -8.07 -8.58
N LEU A 389 -18.26 -8.40 -9.61
CA LEU A 389 -18.40 -7.82 -10.95
C LEU A 389 -19.44 -8.53 -11.84
N THR A 390 -19.87 -9.74 -11.48
CA THR A 390 -20.85 -10.53 -12.26
C THR A 390 -22.30 -10.38 -11.84
N LYS A 391 -22.54 -9.88 -10.62
CA LYS A 391 -23.88 -9.57 -10.10
C LYS A 391 -24.28 -8.15 -10.45
#